data_AF-A0A3V3WAR4-F1
#
_entry.id   AF-A0A3V3WAR4-F1
#
_cell.length_a   1.000
_cell.length_b   1.000
_cell.length_c   1.000
_cell.angle_alpha   90.00
_cell.angle_beta   90.00
_cell.angle_gamma   90.00
#
_symmetry.space_group_name_H-M   'P 1'
#
loop_
_entity.id
_entity.type
_entity.pdbx_description
1 polymer ?
#
loop_
_entity_poly.entity_id
_entity_poly.type
_entity_poly.pdbx_seq_one_letter_code
_entity_poly.pdbx_strand_id
1 'polypeptide(L)'
;MFTIGIYGFTLTKVTHFSFGTMYPVETSLFKLKKYRQDKDKLYLTAFLELDVPDRNEVTDLIFHLEKILSFIEQRPVLIKYQLHDKENKNNLSDNYPRNIIPNINLSSSGEVLLEDSFSKNSRRYFIELAINKIVIAEDRPFTTMLHKNVLVFSNPVNYLDVSYYLLFSGLESLVRERENDFKSNIAPIMYRYLTKHGFNVKQQNNKHHEISLDIYCSLRNALFHNGQFQTMPMKRGSQLISFALKDFYSQFKRLNCLVILKEAGFNDTSINWDFSDYRHPFH
;
A
#
# COMPACT_ATOMS: atom_id res chain seq x y z
N MET A 1 25.91 11.52 10.39
CA MET A 1 24.71 10.74 10.72
C MET A 1 23.51 11.57 10.30
N PHE A 2 22.63 11.03 9.46
CA PHE A 2 21.48 11.77 8.93
C PHE A 2 20.23 11.36 9.71
N THR A 3 19.59 12.29 10.41
CA THR A 3 18.37 12.01 11.17
C THR A 3 17.22 12.89 10.70
N ILE A 4 16.05 12.29 10.47
CA ILE A 4 14.87 12.97 9.89
C ILE A 4 13.58 12.53 10.58
N GLY A 5 12.61 13.43 10.68
CA GLY A 5 11.30 13.14 11.28
C GLY A 5 10.40 12.29 10.38
N ILE A 6 9.68 11.34 10.99
CA ILE A 6 8.59 10.59 10.38
C ILE A 6 7.26 11.06 10.98
N TYR A 7 6.32 11.41 10.11
CA TYR A 7 5.01 11.93 10.46
C TYR A 7 3.91 10.97 10.04
N GLY A 8 3.10 10.50 10.99
CA GLY A 8 1.93 9.68 10.72
C GLY A 8 2.15 8.16 10.68
N PHE A 9 3.35 7.66 10.95
CA PHE A 9 3.60 6.22 11.03
C PHE A 9 3.44 5.70 12.46
N THR A 10 2.68 4.61 12.66
CA THR A 10 2.45 4.04 13.99
C THR A 10 3.58 3.07 14.34
N LEU A 11 4.39 3.45 15.33
CA LEU A 11 5.53 2.66 15.82
C LEU A 11 5.68 2.88 17.33
N THR A 12 5.75 1.81 18.12
CA THR A 12 5.88 1.90 19.59
C THR A 12 7.24 1.49 20.13
N LYS A 13 8.07 0.82 19.32
CA LYS A 13 9.38 0.30 19.70
C LYS A 13 10.47 0.74 18.72
N VAL A 14 11.69 0.85 19.24
CA VAL A 14 12.88 1.05 18.40
C VAL A 14 12.98 -0.12 17.43
N THR A 15 13.15 0.19 16.15
CA THR A 15 13.20 -0.81 15.07
C THR A 15 14.42 -0.60 14.22
N HIS A 16 15.23 -1.65 14.11
CA HIS A 16 16.48 -1.65 13.36
C HIS A 16 16.28 -2.22 11.97
N PHE A 17 16.86 -1.54 10.98
CA PHE A 17 16.90 -1.92 9.58
C PHE A 17 18.34 -2.00 9.09
N SER A 18 18.54 -2.61 7.92
CA SER A 18 19.81 -2.66 7.21
C SER A 18 20.33 -1.29 6.81
N PHE A 19 19.44 -0.31 6.63
CA PHE A 19 19.74 1.06 6.20
C PHE A 19 19.70 2.10 7.34
N GLY A 20 19.37 1.70 8.57
CA GLY A 20 19.24 2.64 9.68
C GLY A 20 18.33 2.17 10.81
N THR A 21 17.99 3.08 11.72
CA THR A 21 17.14 2.79 12.89
C THR A 21 16.00 3.80 13.02
N MET A 22 14.78 3.30 13.26
CA MET A 22 13.63 4.13 13.63
C MET A 22 13.47 4.18 15.15
N TYR A 23 13.34 5.40 15.68
CA TYR A 23 13.13 5.69 17.09
C TYR A 23 11.74 6.31 17.29
N PRO A 24 10.83 5.67 18.04
CA PRO A 24 9.52 6.26 18.31
C PRO A 24 9.64 7.49 19.22
N VAL A 25 8.84 8.52 18.94
CA VAL A 25 8.68 9.72 19.78
C VAL A 25 7.58 9.51 20.82
N GLU A 26 6.52 8.80 20.45
CA GLU A 26 5.41 8.42 21.32
C GLU A 26 5.28 6.90 21.35
N THR A 27 5.28 6.30 22.55
CA THR A 27 5.22 4.84 22.73
C THR A 27 3.83 4.37 23.14
N SER A 28 2.93 5.28 23.50
CA SER A 28 1.54 4.96 23.80
C SER A 28 0.74 4.72 22.52
N LEU A 29 0.41 3.44 22.28
CA LEU A 29 -0.48 3.05 21.17
C LEU A 29 -1.82 3.82 21.20
N PHE A 30 -2.36 4.08 22.40
CA PHE A 30 -3.61 4.84 22.54
C PHE A 30 -3.49 6.26 21.97
N LYS A 31 -2.39 6.97 22.27
CA LYS A 31 -2.15 8.31 21.71
C LYS A 31 -1.86 8.26 20.22
N LEU A 32 -1.08 7.28 19.75
CA LEU A 32 -0.84 7.09 18.32
C LEU A 32 -2.14 6.83 17.55
N LYS A 33 -3.07 6.05 18.11
CA LYS A 33 -4.42 5.86 17.53
C LYS A 33 -5.21 7.17 17.47
N LYS A 34 -5.11 8.05 18.47
CA LYS A 34 -5.71 9.40 18.42
C LYS A 34 -5.08 10.26 17.33
N TYR A 35 -3.75 10.29 17.22
CA TYR A 35 -3.05 10.98 16.13
C TYR A 35 -3.45 10.42 14.76
N ARG A 36 -3.78 9.14 14.69
CA ARG A 36 -4.24 8.50 13.44
C ARG A 36 -5.66 8.90 13.04
N GLN A 37 -6.50 9.28 14.00
CA GLN A 37 -7.88 9.71 13.76
C GLN A 37 -7.99 11.18 13.35
N ASP A 38 -6.94 11.97 13.59
CA ASP A 38 -6.88 13.36 13.15
C ASP A 38 -6.84 13.42 11.62
N LYS A 39 -7.77 14.20 11.04
CA LYS A 39 -7.94 14.31 9.59
C LYS A 39 -7.26 15.54 9.00
N ASP A 40 -6.73 16.42 9.84
CA ASP A 40 -6.14 17.70 9.45
C ASP A 40 -4.62 17.70 9.64
N LYS A 41 -4.11 16.86 10.54
CA LYS A 41 -2.69 16.88 10.94
C LYS A 41 -2.03 15.51 10.87
N LEU A 42 -0.79 15.51 10.39
CA LEU A 42 0.17 14.43 10.58
C LEU A 42 1.12 14.78 11.72
N TYR A 43 1.11 13.98 12.78
CA TYR A 43 1.97 14.19 13.95
C TYR A 43 3.33 13.53 13.74
N LEU A 44 4.38 14.15 14.29
CA LEU A 44 5.71 13.53 14.42
C LEU A 44 5.58 12.32 15.35
N THR A 45 5.82 11.12 14.82
CA THR A 45 5.66 9.86 15.57
C THR A 45 6.98 9.11 15.74
N ALA A 46 7.96 9.33 14.88
CA ALA A 46 9.27 8.71 14.99
C ALA A 46 10.38 9.59 14.36
N PHE A 47 11.62 9.25 14.66
CA PHE A 47 12.80 9.69 13.92
C PHE A 47 13.41 8.51 13.18
N LEU A 48 13.91 8.74 11.98
CA LEU A 48 14.74 7.83 11.23
C LEU A 48 16.18 8.31 11.27
N GLU A 49 17.07 7.48 11.78
CA GLU A 49 18.51 7.67 11.72
C GLU A 49 19.06 6.75 10.62
N LEU A 50 19.68 7.34 9.60
CA LEU A 50 20.21 6.62 8.45
C LEU A 50 21.71 6.39 8.57
N ASP A 51 22.09 5.15 8.28
CA ASP A 51 23.48 4.66 8.25
C ASP A 51 24.06 4.71 6.82
N VAL A 52 23.73 5.75 6.06
CA VAL A 52 24.07 5.86 4.63
C VAL A 52 25.14 6.95 4.41
N PRO A 53 26.24 6.65 3.68
CA PRO A 53 27.34 7.60 3.48
C PRO A 53 27.06 8.65 2.39
N ASP A 54 26.24 8.38 1.37
CA ASP A 54 25.94 9.28 0.26
C ASP A 54 24.57 9.98 0.40
N ARG A 55 24.53 11.29 0.17
CA ARG A 55 23.30 12.12 0.22
C ARG A 55 22.30 11.82 -0.91
N ASN A 56 22.76 11.39 -2.08
CA ASN A 56 21.85 11.07 -3.18
C ASN A 56 21.07 9.78 -2.88
N GLU A 57 21.77 8.74 -2.40
CA GLU A 57 21.16 7.49 -1.94
C GLU A 57 20.13 7.72 -0.82
N VAL A 58 20.41 8.67 0.08
CA VAL A 58 19.47 9.07 1.15
C VAL A 58 18.15 9.61 0.57
N THR A 59 18.20 10.41 -0.50
CA THR A 59 16.98 11.04 -1.05
C THR A 59 16.05 10.00 -1.69
N ASP A 60 16.61 9.09 -2.49
CA ASP A 60 15.84 8.01 -3.14
C ASP A 60 15.29 7.02 -2.10
N LEU A 61 16.09 6.65 -1.10
CA LEU A 61 15.65 5.80 0.01
C LEU A 61 14.47 6.43 0.74
N ILE A 62 14.55 7.72 1.10
CA ILE A 62 13.47 8.44 1.79
C ILE A 62 12.21 8.46 0.94
N PHE A 63 12.33 8.74 -0.37
CA PHE A 63 11.20 8.77 -1.28
C PHE A 63 10.44 7.44 -1.32
N HIS A 64 11.17 6.32 -1.46
CA HIS A 64 10.57 4.99 -1.49
C HIS A 64 10.03 4.55 -0.13
N LEU A 65 10.78 4.82 0.94
CA LEU A 65 10.38 4.50 2.30
C LEU A 65 9.07 5.22 2.68
N GLU A 66 8.91 6.48 2.30
CA GLU A 66 7.66 7.21 2.52
C GLU A 66 6.45 6.47 1.90
N LYS A 67 6.61 5.91 0.69
CA LYS A 67 5.55 5.14 0.03
C LYS A 67 5.31 3.79 0.71
N ILE A 68 6.35 3.10 1.14
CA ILE A 68 6.22 1.84 1.88
C ILE A 68 5.46 2.06 3.20
N LEU A 69 5.84 3.08 3.97
CA LEU A 69 5.18 3.39 5.24
C LEU A 69 3.71 3.83 5.01
N SER A 70 3.47 4.63 3.98
CA SER A 70 2.11 5.03 3.59
C SER A 70 1.25 3.84 3.18
N PHE A 71 1.83 2.88 2.45
CA PHE A 71 1.16 1.64 2.07
C PHE A 71 0.75 0.81 3.29
N ILE A 72 1.62 0.67 4.29
CA ILE A 72 1.32 -0.07 5.52
C ILE A 72 0.14 0.58 6.26
N GLU A 73 0.18 1.89 6.42
CA GLU A 73 -0.83 2.66 7.16
C GLU A 73 -2.13 2.91 6.37
N GLN A 74 -2.12 2.65 5.06
CA GLN A 74 -3.15 3.02 4.08
C GLN A 74 -3.64 4.46 4.24
N ARG A 75 -2.67 5.34 4.52
CA ARG A 75 -2.83 6.78 4.66
C ARG A 75 -1.48 7.44 4.41
N PRO A 76 -1.45 8.75 4.10
CA PRO A 76 -0.18 9.44 3.92
C PRO A 76 0.71 9.39 5.17
N VAL A 77 1.95 8.97 4.98
CA VAL A 77 3.07 9.15 5.91
C VAL A 77 4.05 10.10 5.23
N LEU A 78 4.67 11.00 5.98
CA LEU A 78 5.68 11.92 5.45
C LEU A 78 7.00 11.75 6.19
N ILE A 79 8.11 11.78 5.46
CA ILE A 79 9.46 11.79 6.04
C ILE A 79 10.08 13.15 5.72
N LYS A 80 10.17 14.03 6.72
CA LYS A 80 10.52 15.44 6.55
C LYS A 80 11.25 16.01 7.76
N TYR A 81 11.86 17.17 7.55
CA TYR A 81 12.57 17.96 8.55
C TYR A 81 13.76 17.19 9.14
N GLN A 82 14.93 17.39 8.53
CA GLN A 82 16.18 16.85 9.06
C GLN A 82 16.51 17.54 10.40
N LEU A 83 16.99 16.79 11.38
CA LEU A 83 17.54 17.37 12.61
C LEU A 83 18.85 18.11 12.30
N HIS A 84 19.05 19.26 12.94
CA HIS A 84 20.32 19.97 12.90
C HIS A 84 21.36 19.30 13.82
N ASP A 85 22.65 19.53 13.58
CA ASP A 85 23.77 18.84 14.26
C ASP A 85 23.76 18.94 15.81
N LYS A 86 23.01 19.89 16.39
CA LYS A 86 22.89 20.09 17.85
C LYS A 86 21.56 19.56 18.44
N GLU A 87 20.64 19.16 17.57
CA GLU A 87 19.34 18.62 17.97
C GLU A 87 19.39 17.10 18.04
N ASN A 88 18.61 16.55 18.93
CA ASN A 88 18.36 15.14 19.13
C ASN A 88 16.92 14.97 19.64
N LYS A 89 16.47 13.72 19.69
CA LYS A 89 15.11 13.34 20.10
C LYS A 89 14.66 13.91 21.46
N ASN A 90 15.58 14.26 22.35
CA ASN A 90 15.28 14.77 23.70
C ASN A 90 15.43 16.29 23.85
N ASN A 91 15.94 17.00 22.84
CA ASN A 91 16.21 18.45 22.90
C ASN A 91 15.80 19.17 21.60
N LEU A 92 14.70 18.75 20.98
CA LEU A 92 14.14 19.39 19.79
C LEU A 92 13.93 20.89 20.05
N SER A 93 14.34 21.73 19.09
CA SER A 93 14.01 23.16 19.12
C SER A 93 12.51 23.37 19.22
N ASP A 94 12.10 24.45 19.88
CA ASP A 94 10.69 24.87 19.94
C ASP A 94 10.09 25.10 18.54
N ASN A 95 10.94 25.41 17.56
CA ASN A 95 10.54 25.62 16.17
C ASN A 95 10.46 24.33 15.36
N TYR A 96 10.89 23.17 15.90
CA TYR A 96 10.80 21.91 15.17
C TYR A 96 9.33 21.49 15.03
N PRO A 97 8.83 21.24 13.81
CA PRO A 97 7.42 20.98 13.59
C PRO A 97 7.01 19.65 14.20
N ARG A 98 6.19 19.68 15.25
CA ARG A 98 5.62 18.46 15.88
C ARG A 98 4.44 17.90 15.12
N ASN A 99 3.88 18.67 14.20
CA ASN A 99 2.83 18.24 13.27
C ASN A 99 2.94 19.01 11.94
N ILE A 100 2.34 18.44 10.91
CA ILE A 100 2.24 18.99 9.56
C ILE A 100 0.77 19.03 9.20
N ILE A 101 0.34 20.11 8.54
CA ILE A 101 -0.99 20.21 7.90
C ILE A 101 -0.76 19.99 6.40
N PRO A 102 -1.00 18.77 5.88
CA PRO A 102 -0.78 18.50 4.47
C PRO A 102 -2.01 18.83 3.64
N ASN A 103 -1.81 19.21 2.37
CA ASN A 103 -2.91 19.44 1.43
C ASN A 103 -3.39 18.14 0.77
N ILE A 104 -3.71 17.11 1.57
CA ILE A 104 -4.14 15.78 1.14
C ILE A 104 -5.16 15.21 2.14
N ASN A 105 -6.00 14.28 1.70
CA ASN A 105 -6.94 13.62 2.59
C ASN A 105 -6.22 12.64 3.53
N LEU A 106 -6.42 12.80 4.84
CA LEU A 106 -5.82 11.93 5.87
C LEU A 106 -6.73 10.79 6.34
N SER A 107 -7.86 10.58 5.69
CA SER A 107 -8.76 9.47 6.01
C SER A 107 -8.07 8.13 5.76
N SER A 108 -7.96 7.33 6.81
CA SER A 108 -7.45 5.95 6.74
C SER A 108 -8.54 4.98 6.26
N SER A 109 -8.16 4.00 5.44
CA SER A 109 -9.01 2.85 5.10
C SER A 109 -8.68 1.59 5.92
N GLY A 110 -8.01 1.73 7.06
CA GLY A 110 -7.48 0.62 7.85
C GLY A 110 -5.97 0.47 7.68
N GLU A 111 -5.39 -0.65 8.09
CA GLU A 111 -3.96 -0.96 7.87
C GLU A 111 -3.80 -2.28 7.12
N VAL A 112 -2.68 -2.39 6.40
CA VAL A 112 -2.33 -3.63 5.69
C VAL A 112 -1.60 -4.60 6.63
N LEU A 113 -0.81 -4.09 7.57
CA LEU A 113 -0.07 -4.86 8.55
C LEU A 113 -0.36 -4.33 9.96
N LEU A 114 -0.59 -5.25 10.89
CA LEU A 114 -0.81 -4.93 12.31
C LEU A 114 0.37 -4.16 12.90
N GLU A 115 0.11 -3.33 13.91
CA GLU A 115 1.16 -2.59 14.61
C GLU A 115 2.13 -3.52 15.37
N ASP A 116 3.32 -3.00 15.69
CA ASP A 116 4.38 -3.70 16.43
C ASP A 116 4.00 -4.08 17.88
N SER A 117 2.89 -3.53 18.38
CA SER A 117 2.24 -3.95 19.61
C SER A 117 1.51 -5.30 19.49
N PHE A 118 1.01 -5.64 18.30
CA PHE A 118 0.27 -6.89 18.03
C PHE A 118 1.11 -7.91 17.27
N SER A 119 1.86 -7.47 16.25
CA SER A 119 2.78 -8.32 15.48
C SER A 119 4.18 -7.71 15.46
N LYS A 120 5.02 -8.16 16.40
CA LYS A 120 6.27 -7.49 16.80
C LYS A 120 7.20 -7.13 15.64
N ASN A 121 7.34 -7.99 14.63
CA ASN A 121 8.31 -7.81 13.56
C ASN A 121 7.69 -7.72 12.15
N SER A 122 6.37 -7.82 12.01
CA SER A 122 5.68 -7.91 10.71
C SER A 122 5.96 -6.69 9.83
N ARG A 123 5.72 -5.49 10.34
CA ARG A 123 6.03 -4.23 9.64
C ARG A 123 7.51 -4.12 9.29
N ARG A 124 8.40 -4.46 10.24
CA ARG A 124 9.85 -4.42 10.02
C ARG A 124 10.25 -5.30 8.84
N TYR A 125 9.83 -6.57 8.86
CA TYR A 125 10.19 -7.53 7.82
C TYR A 125 9.65 -7.12 6.45
N PHE A 126 8.41 -6.64 6.38
CA PHE A 126 7.89 -6.14 5.10
C PHE A 126 8.66 -4.92 4.60
N ILE A 127 8.99 -3.95 5.46
CA ILE A 127 9.78 -2.76 5.09
C ILE A 127 11.13 -3.17 4.50
N GLU A 128 11.86 -4.08 5.16
CA GLU A 128 13.14 -4.62 4.64
C GLU A 128 12.96 -5.27 3.26
N LEU A 129 12.00 -6.18 3.13
CA LEU A 129 11.74 -6.87 1.87
C LEU A 129 11.40 -5.89 0.75
N ALA A 130 10.54 -4.90 1.03
CA ALA A 130 10.14 -3.90 0.05
C ALA A 130 11.31 -2.99 -0.35
N ILE A 131 12.11 -2.51 0.59
CA ILE A 131 13.31 -1.71 0.30
C ILE A 131 14.31 -2.53 -0.53
N ASN A 132 14.59 -3.77 -0.15
CA ASN A 132 15.49 -4.63 -0.92
C ASN A 132 14.99 -4.83 -2.35
N LYS A 133 13.67 -4.98 -2.56
CA LYS A 133 13.10 -5.14 -3.90
C LYS A 133 13.19 -3.87 -4.74
N ILE A 134 12.98 -2.71 -4.14
CA ILE A 134 12.93 -1.43 -4.85
C ILE A 134 14.34 -0.88 -5.09
N VAL A 135 15.19 -0.87 -4.06
CA VAL A 135 16.50 -0.20 -4.10
C VAL A 135 17.61 -1.14 -4.56
N ILE A 136 17.64 -2.39 -4.06
CA ILE A 136 18.73 -3.33 -4.40
C ILE A 136 18.44 -4.09 -5.69
N ALA A 137 17.23 -4.64 -5.82
CA ALA A 137 16.83 -5.40 -7.00
C ALA A 137 16.27 -4.54 -8.14
N GLU A 138 16.06 -3.24 -7.90
CA GLU A 138 15.51 -2.28 -8.87
C GLU A 138 14.24 -2.78 -9.59
N ASP A 139 13.37 -3.47 -8.85
CA ASP A 139 12.18 -4.12 -9.39
C ASP A 139 11.10 -3.09 -9.75
N ARG A 140 11.20 -2.55 -10.97
CA ARG A 140 10.30 -1.50 -11.49
C ARG A 140 8.82 -1.91 -11.48
N PRO A 141 8.41 -3.13 -11.89
CA PRO A 141 7.03 -3.57 -11.80
C PRO A 141 6.49 -3.54 -10.36
N PHE A 142 7.24 -4.07 -9.40
CA PHE A 142 6.86 -4.04 -7.98
C PHE A 142 6.74 -2.60 -7.45
N THR A 143 7.77 -1.78 -7.73
CA THR A 143 7.81 -0.36 -7.36
C THR A 143 6.59 0.38 -7.90
N THR A 144 6.27 0.17 -9.18
CA THR A 144 5.13 0.80 -9.86
C THR A 144 3.81 0.39 -9.22
N MET A 145 3.62 -0.89 -8.91
CA MET A 145 2.40 -1.38 -8.28
C MET A 145 2.22 -0.79 -6.88
N LEU A 146 3.27 -0.78 -6.06
CA LEU A 146 3.24 -0.21 -4.71
C LEU A 146 2.94 1.29 -4.75
N HIS A 147 3.63 2.05 -5.60
CA HIS A 147 3.44 3.50 -5.71
C HIS A 147 2.03 3.84 -6.20
N LYS A 148 1.50 3.12 -7.20
CA LYS A 148 0.12 3.31 -7.66
C LYS A 148 -0.90 3.00 -6.56
N ASN A 149 -0.67 1.97 -5.74
CA ASN A 149 -1.53 1.69 -4.59
C ASN A 149 -1.56 2.86 -3.59
N VAL A 150 -0.40 3.47 -3.32
CA VAL A 150 -0.31 4.64 -2.42
C VAL A 150 -0.98 5.88 -3.02
N LEU A 151 -0.88 6.08 -4.33
CA LEU A 151 -1.52 7.22 -5.02
C LEU A 151 -3.05 7.20 -4.91
N VAL A 152 -3.68 6.04 -4.71
CA VAL A 152 -5.13 5.90 -4.52
C VAL A 152 -5.69 6.78 -3.39
N PHE A 153 -4.90 7.00 -2.34
CA PHE A 153 -5.32 7.79 -1.16
C PHE A 153 -4.43 9.01 -0.90
N SER A 154 -3.35 9.18 -1.67
CA SER A 154 -2.45 10.33 -1.52
C SER A 154 -2.90 11.56 -2.32
N ASN A 155 -3.96 11.42 -3.13
CA ASN A 155 -4.55 12.54 -3.86
C ASN A 155 -5.49 13.37 -2.95
N PRO A 156 -5.58 14.70 -3.15
CA PRO A 156 -6.53 15.53 -2.40
C PRO A 156 -7.98 15.09 -2.63
N VAL A 157 -8.28 14.62 -3.84
CA VAL A 157 -9.60 14.10 -4.23
C VAL A 157 -9.45 12.67 -4.74
N ASN A 158 -10.20 11.76 -4.12
CA ASN A 158 -10.17 10.33 -4.46
C ASN A 158 -11.37 10.01 -5.36
N TYR A 159 -11.19 10.12 -6.67
CA TYR A 159 -12.18 9.67 -7.63
C TYR A 159 -12.10 8.14 -7.79
N LEU A 160 -13.26 7.47 -7.81
CA LEU A 160 -13.35 6.01 -7.85
C LEU A 160 -12.75 5.43 -9.14
N ASP A 161 -12.95 6.12 -10.26
CA ASP A 161 -12.43 5.78 -11.57
C ASP A 161 -10.89 5.86 -11.64
N VAL A 162 -10.32 6.95 -11.14
CA VAL A 162 -8.86 7.14 -11.03
C VAL A 162 -8.26 6.12 -10.07
N SER A 163 -8.90 5.89 -8.93
CA SER A 163 -8.45 4.89 -7.95
C SER A 163 -8.43 3.49 -8.56
N TYR A 164 -9.49 3.12 -9.28
CA TYR A 164 -9.56 1.82 -9.94
C TYR A 164 -8.54 1.70 -11.07
N TYR A 165 -8.33 2.77 -11.85
CA TYR A 165 -7.28 2.82 -12.88
C TYR A 165 -5.89 2.56 -12.31
N LEU A 166 -5.54 3.25 -11.21
CA LEU A 166 -4.24 3.10 -10.57
C LEU A 166 -4.02 1.66 -10.10
N LEU A 167 -4.99 1.07 -9.40
CA LEU A 167 -4.94 -0.31 -8.95
C LEU A 167 -4.83 -1.29 -10.14
N PHE A 168 -5.71 -1.16 -11.13
CA PHE A 168 -5.77 -2.10 -12.24
C PHE A 168 -4.51 -2.02 -13.09
N SER A 169 -4.08 -0.82 -13.45
CA SER A 169 -2.88 -0.63 -14.27
C SER A 169 -1.60 -1.02 -13.53
N GLY A 170 -1.54 -0.90 -12.21
CA GLY A 170 -0.43 -1.40 -11.39
C GLY A 170 -0.34 -2.93 -11.45
N LEU A 171 -1.44 -3.61 -11.16
CA LEU A 171 -1.50 -5.07 -11.21
C LEU A 171 -1.29 -5.60 -12.64
N GLU A 172 -1.90 -4.99 -13.65
CA GLU A 172 -1.72 -5.37 -15.06
C GLU A 172 -0.24 -5.28 -15.47
N SER A 173 0.45 -4.20 -15.11
CA SER A 173 1.87 -4.04 -15.43
C SER A 173 2.72 -5.14 -14.79
N LEU A 174 2.47 -5.43 -13.51
CA LEU A 174 3.17 -6.49 -12.79
C LEU A 174 2.96 -7.86 -13.44
N VAL A 175 1.70 -8.28 -13.63
CA VAL A 175 1.42 -9.64 -14.12
C VAL A 175 1.90 -9.85 -15.55
N ARG A 176 1.82 -8.83 -16.41
CA ARG A 176 2.32 -8.92 -17.78
C ARG A 176 3.82 -9.12 -17.83
N GLU A 177 4.56 -8.38 -16.99
CA GLU A 177 6.02 -8.54 -16.89
C GLU A 177 6.38 -9.95 -16.40
N ARG A 178 5.73 -10.41 -15.32
CA ARG A 178 6.06 -11.70 -14.69
C ARG A 178 5.70 -12.90 -15.55
N GLU A 179 4.65 -12.79 -16.35
CA GLU A 179 4.22 -13.83 -17.28
C GLU A 179 4.82 -13.65 -18.69
N ASN A 180 5.58 -12.58 -18.92
CA ASN A 180 6.14 -12.19 -20.22
C ASN A 180 5.08 -12.19 -21.35
N ASP A 181 3.89 -11.64 -21.09
CA ASP A 181 2.74 -11.65 -22.00
C ASP A 181 2.08 -10.26 -22.13
N PHE A 182 2.50 -9.53 -23.16
CA PHE A 182 2.04 -8.15 -23.41
C PHE A 182 0.94 -8.05 -24.45
N LYS A 183 0.52 -9.17 -25.06
CA LYS A 183 -0.40 -9.18 -26.21
C LYS A 183 -1.75 -9.81 -25.87
N SER A 184 -1.77 -10.81 -25.00
CA SER A 184 -3.02 -11.51 -24.69
C SER A 184 -3.97 -10.65 -23.86
N ASN A 185 -5.23 -11.07 -23.87
CA ASN A 185 -6.24 -10.55 -22.94
C ASN A 185 -5.76 -10.71 -21.49
N ILE A 186 -6.04 -9.69 -20.67
CA ILE A 186 -5.46 -9.58 -19.33
C ILE A 186 -6.02 -10.60 -18.32
N ALA A 187 -7.30 -11.00 -18.44
CA ALA A 187 -7.92 -11.96 -17.50
C ALA A 187 -7.18 -13.32 -17.40
N PRO A 188 -6.84 -14.01 -18.51
CA PRO A 188 -6.00 -15.21 -18.46
C PRO A 188 -4.63 -15.00 -17.80
N ILE A 189 -3.98 -13.87 -18.07
CA ILE A 189 -2.63 -13.56 -17.54
C ILE A 189 -2.71 -13.36 -16.03
N MET A 190 -3.66 -12.54 -15.56
CA MET A 190 -3.92 -12.36 -14.13
C MET A 190 -4.26 -13.68 -13.46
N TYR A 191 -5.05 -14.54 -14.12
CA TYR A 191 -5.41 -15.85 -13.57
C TYR A 191 -4.18 -16.73 -13.34
N ARG A 192 -3.30 -16.88 -14.33
CA ARG A 192 -2.06 -17.68 -14.19
C ARG A 192 -1.18 -17.17 -13.06
N TYR A 193 -0.90 -15.88 -13.06
CA TYR A 193 -0.04 -15.27 -12.04
C TYR A 193 -0.64 -15.40 -10.64
N LEU A 194 -1.89 -14.98 -10.44
CA LEU A 194 -2.52 -14.97 -9.12
C LEU A 194 -2.70 -16.39 -8.56
N THR A 195 -3.04 -17.38 -9.40
CA THR A 195 -3.12 -18.78 -8.95
C THR A 195 -1.75 -19.35 -8.58
N LYS A 196 -0.69 -19.03 -9.33
CA LYS A 196 0.70 -19.40 -8.99
C LYS A 196 1.12 -18.84 -7.62
N HIS A 197 0.63 -17.65 -7.26
CA HIS A 197 0.84 -17.05 -5.95
C HIS A 197 -0.19 -17.49 -4.89
N GLY A 198 -1.02 -18.49 -5.18
CA GLY A 198 -1.93 -19.11 -4.20
C GLY A 198 -3.16 -18.28 -3.86
N PHE A 199 -3.57 -17.34 -4.71
CA PHE A 199 -4.83 -16.63 -4.54
C PHE A 199 -6.02 -17.47 -5.02
N ASN A 200 -7.12 -17.46 -4.26
CA ASN A 200 -8.37 -18.09 -4.66
C ASN A 200 -9.11 -17.23 -5.70
N VAL A 201 -8.72 -17.37 -6.96
CA VAL A 201 -9.33 -16.66 -8.09
C VAL A 201 -9.78 -17.64 -9.18
N LYS A 202 -10.71 -17.20 -10.02
CA LYS A 202 -11.14 -17.88 -11.24
C LYS A 202 -11.14 -16.88 -12.39
N GLN A 203 -10.85 -17.36 -13.59
CA GLN A 203 -11.00 -16.52 -14.77
C GLN A 203 -12.46 -16.08 -14.94
N GLN A 204 -13.41 -17.00 -14.74
CA GLN A 204 -14.85 -16.74 -14.69
C GLN A 204 -15.51 -17.70 -13.69
N ASN A 205 -16.43 -17.21 -12.84
CA ASN A 205 -17.23 -18.02 -11.93
C ASN A 205 -18.69 -17.55 -11.95
N ASN A 206 -19.64 -18.48 -12.07
CA ASN A 206 -21.07 -18.19 -12.17
C ASN A 206 -21.77 -18.02 -10.81
N LYS A 207 -21.12 -18.38 -9.70
CA LYS A 207 -21.69 -18.32 -8.36
C LYS A 207 -21.00 -17.27 -7.49
N HIS A 208 -19.67 -17.28 -7.53
CA HIS A 208 -18.81 -16.41 -6.72
C HIS A 208 -18.20 -15.33 -7.61
N HIS A 209 -18.96 -14.25 -7.82
CA HIS A 209 -18.58 -13.17 -8.71
C HIS A 209 -17.34 -12.41 -8.22
N GLU A 210 -17.19 -12.28 -6.91
CA GLU A 210 -16.08 -11.62 -6.23
C GLU A 210 -14.70 -12.23 -6.54
N ILE A 211 -14.64 -13.51 -6.93
CA ILE A 211 -13.38 -14.16 -7.33
C ILE A 211 -13.20 -14.26 -8.86
N SER A 212 -14.06 -13.62 -9.64
CA SER A 212 -14.07 -13.71 -11.11
C SER A 212 -13.29 -12.58 -11.77
N LEU A 213 -12.13 -12.91 -12.35
CA LEU A 213 -11.22 -11.93 -12.96
C LEU A 213 -11.80 -11.26 -14.21
N ASP A 214 -12.64 -11.95 -14.97
CA ASP A 214 -13.33 -11.37 -16.14
C ASP A 214 -14.22 -10.17 -15.76
N ILE A 215 -14.80 -10.14 -14.56
CA ILE A 215 -15.59 -9.00 -14.06
C ILE A 215 -14.69 -7.78 -13.87
N TYR A 216 -13.57 -7.92 -13.16
CA TYR A 216 -12.65 -6.80 -12.96
C TYR A 216 -12.12 -6.26 -14.31
N CYS A 217 -11.78 -7.14 -15.24
CA CYS A 217 -11.34 -6.74 -16.58
C CYS A 217 -12.46 -6.03 -17.38
N SER A 218 -13.70 -6.48 -17.23
CA SER A 218 -14.86 -5.88 -17.90
C SER A 218 -15.21 -4.52 -17.29
N LEU A 219 -15.07 -4.36 -15.97
CA LEU A 219 -15.23 -3.07 -15.28
C LEU A 219 -14.18 -2.07 -15.74
N ARG A 220 -12.92 -2.50 -15.86
CA ARG A 220 -11.82 -1.72 -16.45
C ARG A 220 -12.16 -1.25 -17.86
N ASN A 221 -12.65 -2.15 -18.71
CA ASN A 221 -13.02 -1.78 -20.09
C ASN A 221 -14.24 -0.84 -20.14
N ALA A 222 -15.27 -1.10 -19.34
CA ALA A 222 -16.44 -0.23 -19.27
C ALA A 222 -16.07 1.18 -18.81
N LEU A 223 -15.17 1.29 -17.83
CA LEU A 223 -14.72 2.56 -17.31
C LEU A 223 -13.88 3.33 -18.34
N PHE A 224 -12.84 2.71 -18.92
CA PHE A 224 -11.85 3.43 -19.73
C PHE A 224 -12.22 3.56 -21.21
N HIS A 225 -13.08 2.70 -21.74
CA HIS A 225 -13.50 2.78 -23.14
C HIS A 225 -14.90 3.36 -23.31
N ASN A 226 -15.78 3.18 -22.31
CA ASN A 226 -17.18 3.58 -22.43
C ASN A 226 -17.59 4.68 -21.43
N GLY A 227 -16.72 5.08 -20.49
CA GLY A 227 -17.05 6.04 -19.44
C GLY A 227 -18.15 5.56 -18.49
N GLN A 228 -18.31 4.24 -18.35
CA GLN A 228 -19.38 3.63 -17.55
C GLN A 228 -18.85 3.04 -16.25
N PHE A 229 -19.56 3.25 -15.15
CA PHE A 229 -19.27 2.64 -13.84
C PHE A 229 -19.86 1.24 -13.67
N GLN A 230 -20.32 0.62 -14.75
CA GLN A 230 -20.90 -0.71 -14.76
C GLN A 230 -20.54 -1.47 -16.05
N THR A 231 -20.43 -2.80 -15.96
CA THR A 231 -20.20 -3.63 -17.13
C THR A 231 -21.42 -3.62 -18.06
N MET A 232 -21.20 -3.91 -19.34
CA MET A 232 -22.28 -4.42 -20.19
C MET A 232 -22.82 -5.74 -19.58
N PRO A 233 -24.08 -6.12 -19.86
CA PRO A 233 -24.64 -7.38 -19.34
C PRO A 233 -23.77 -8.59 -19.73
N MET A 234 -23.31 -9.33 -18.72
CA MET A 234 -22.46 -10.51 -18.88
C MET A 234 -23.27 -11.77 -18.60
N LYS A 235 -23.04 -12.84 -19.39
CA LYS A 235 -23.68 -14.14 -19.15
C LYS A 235 -23.10 -14.81 -17.89
N ARG A 236 -23.99 -15.18 -16.96
CA ARG A 236 -23.70 -15.90 -15.72
C ARG A 236 -24.69 -17.06 -15.60
N GLY A 237 -24.27 -18.24 -16.02
CA GLY A 237 -25.18 -19.38 -16.19
C GLY A 237 -26.30 -19.05 -17.19
N SER A 238 -27.55 -19.07 -16.73
CA SER A 238 -28.75 -18.72 -17.51
C SER A 238 -29.13 -17.24 -17.46
N GLN A 239 -28.45 -16.43 -16.66
CA GLN A 239 -28.79 -15.02 -16.45
C GLN A 239 -27.83 -14.07 -17.18
N LEU A 240 -28.33 -12.88 -17.51
CA LEU A 240 -27.52 -11.73 -17.93
C LEU A 240 -27.47 -10.75 -16.75
N ILE A 241 -26.27 -10.45 -16.28
CA ILE A 241 -26.05 -9.62 -15.09
C ILE A 241 -25.05 -8.51 -15.43
N SER A 242 -25.34 -7.28 -15.01
CA SER A 242 -24.39 -6.18 -15.03
C SER A 242 -23.78 -5.99 -13.65
N PHE A 243 -22.49 -5.68 -13.60
CA PHE A 243 -21.75 -5.48 -12.34
C PHE A 243 -21.32 -4.03 -12.21
N ALA A 244 -21.53 -3.42 -11.04
CA ALA A 244 -21.14 -2.04 -10.78
C ALA A 244 -19.77 -1.95 -10.11
N LEU A 245 -18.97 -0.98 -10.51
CA LEU A 245 -17.59 -0.79 -10.05
C LEU A 245 -17.48 -0.66 -8.52
N LYS A 246 -18.41 0.09 -7.93
CA LYS A 246 -18.46 0.35 -6.47
C LYS A 246 -18.56 -0.93 -5.64
N ASP A 247 -19.19 -1.98 -6.17
CA ASP A 247 -19.45 -3.23 -5.43
C ASP A 247 -18.21 -4.15 -5.41
N PHE A 248 -17.24 -3.88 -6.29
CA PHE A 248 -16.03 -4.68 -6.50
C PHE A 248 -14.75 -3.94 -6.10
N TYR A 249 -14.82 -2.62 -5.92
CA TYR A 249 -13.65 -1.79 -5.67
C TYR A 249 -12.90 -2.19 -4.39
N SER A 250 -13.60 -2.41 -3.27
CA SER A 250 -12.98 -2.75 -1.99
C SER A 250 -12.22 -4.08 -2.04
N GLN A 251 -12.80 -5.09 -2.68
CA GLN A 251 -12.19 -6.40 -2.90
C GLN A 251 -10.97 -6.28 -3.81
N PHE A 252 -11.08 -5.48 -4.87
CA PHE A 252 -9.95 -5.26 -5.79
C PHE A 252 -8.79 -4.53 -5.12
N LYS A 253 -9.09 -3.49 -4.32
CA LYS A 253 -8.09 -2.77 -3.53
C LYS A 253 -7.37 -3.73 -2.59
N ARG A 254 -8.12 -4.58 -1.88
CA ARG A 254 -7.55 -5.61 -0.99
C ARG A 254 -6.67 -6.60 -1.75
N LEU A 255 -7.14 -7.12 -2.88
CA LEU A 255 -6.36 -8.03 -3.73
C LEU A 255 -5.02 -7.41 -4.10
N ASN A 256 -5.01 -6.13 -4.51
CA ASN A 256 -3.78 -5.41 -4.82
C ASN A 256 -2.83 -5.31 -3.63
N CYS A 257 -3.34 -4.99 -2.43
CA CYS A 257 -2.50 -4.96 -1.23
C CYS A 257 -1.89 -6.33 -0.92
N LEU A 258 -2.68 -7.41 -0.99
CA LEU A 258 -2.18 -8.76 -0.73
C LEU A 258 -1.18 -9.23 -1.80
N VAL A 259 -1.38 -8.86 -3.06
CA VAL A 259 -0.41 -9.12 -4.13
C VAL A 259 0.90 -8.41 -3.86
N ILE A 260 0.89 -7.13 -3.44
CA ILE A 260 2.12 -6.41 -3.06
C ILE A 260 2.85 -7.15 -1.94
N LEU A 261 2.15 -7.62 -0.90
CA LEU A 261 2.76 -8.40 0.17
C LEU A 261 3.40 -9.70 -0.36
N LYS A 262 2.65 -10.51 -1.12
CA LYS A 262 3.17 -11.77 -1.68
C LYS A 262 4.33 -11.55 -2.64
N GLU A 263 4.23 -10.53 -3.48
CA GLU A 263 5.26 -10.17 -4.44
C GLU A 263 6.53 -9.68 -3.74
N ALA A 264 6.43 -9.05 -2.56
CA ALA A 264 7.59 -8.76 -1.72
C ALA A 264 8.23 -10.02 -1.08
N GLY A 265 7.61 -11.20 -1.22
CA GLY A 265 8.00 -12.41 -0.51
C GLY A 265 7.57 -12.42 0.96
N PHE A 266 6.65 -11.54 1.34
CA PHE A 266 6.17 -11.42 2.71
C PHE A 266 5.10 -12.46 3.03
N ASN A 267 5.20 -13.08 4.21
CA ASN A 267 4.22 -14.03 4.73
C ASN A 267 4.02 -13.82 6.24
N ASP A 268 2.77 -13.66 6.66
CA ASP A 268 2.37 -13.48 8.05
C ASP A 268 1.05 -14.22 8.28
N THR A 269 1.02 -15.08 9.29
CA THR A 269 -0.15 -15.91 9.62
C THR A 269 -1.29 -15.13 10.22
N SER A 270 -1.06 -13.89 10.66
CA SER A 270 -2.13 -12.99 11.14
C SER A 270 -2.95 -12.39 9.99
N ILE A 271 -2.47 -12.46 8.75
CA ILE A 271 -3.16 -11.88 7.59
C ILE A 271 -4.15 -12.87 7.01
N ASN A 272 -5.38 -12.42 6.83
CA ASN A 272 -6.35 -13.15 6.03
C ASN A 272 -6.02 -12.98 4.53
N TRP A 273 -5.48 -14.03 3.92
CA TRP A 273 -5.10 -14.02 2.50
C TRP A 273 -6.30 -14.13 1.54
N ASP A 274 -7.51 -14.33 2.05
CA ASP A 274 -8.73 -14.22 1.25
C ASP A 274 -9.05 -12.74 1.00
N PHE A 275 -8.89 -12.31 -0.25
CA PHE A 275 -9.20 -10.94 -0.65
C PHE A 275 -10.71 -10.69 -0.77
N SER A 276 -11.52 -11.75 -0.86
CA SER A 276 -12.97 -11.63 -0.94
C SER A 276 -13.60 -11.32 0.42
N ASP A 277 -13.02 -11.84 1.51
CA ASP A 277 -13.35 -11.45 2.88
C ASP A 277 -12.59 -10.18 3.30
N TYR A 278 -12.94 -9.08 2.66
CA TYR A 278 -12.30 -7.79 2.92
C TYR A 278 -12.70 -7.14 4.25
N ARG A 279 -13.71 -7.69 4.95
CA ARG A 279 -14.20 -7.16 6.22
C ARG A 279 -13.37 -7.65 7.41
N HIS A 280 -12.71 -8.79 7.28
CA HIS A 280 -11.86 -9.37 8.33
C HIS A 280 -10.42 -9.46 7.82
N PRO A 281 -9.67 -8.34 7.83
CA PRO A 281 -8.33 -8.30 7.25
C PRO A 281 -7.30 -9.17 7.94
N PHE A 282 -7.53 -9.47 9.22
CA PHE A 282 -6.66 -10.23 10.08
C PHE A 282 -7.44 -11.35 10.77
N HIS A 283 -6.73 -12.41 11.17
CA HIS A 283 -7.26 -13.53 11.96
C HIS A 283 -7.34 -13.21 13.46
#